data_AF-A0A7S2ICI3-F1
#
_entry.id   AF-A0A7S2ICI3-F1
#
_cell.length_a   1.000
_cell.length_b   1.000
_cell.length_c   1.000
_cell.angle_alpha   90.00
_cell.angle_beta   90.00
_cell.angle_gamma   90.00
#
_symmetry.space_group_name_H-M   'P 1'
#
loop_
_entity.id
_entity.type
_entity.pdbx_description
1 polymer ?
#
loop_
_entity_poly.entity_id
_entity_poly.type
_entity_poly.pdbx_seq_one_letter_code
_entity_poly.pdbx_strand_id
1 'polypeptide(L)'
;GEAPRPAKAAVTQAIDRGAETLKREADLRRDSLHVFRRLQAAEAPEERAALLREAVALFDAIGQRFSGGMASVTSARIVYCNALMECGGFDKLRECQDSEDPAAAALVERVVPI
;
A
#
# COMPACT_ATOMS: atom_id res chain seq x y z
N GLY A 1 54.06 -13.16 -6.83
CA GLY A 1 52.98 -12.52 -7.59
C GLY A 1 51.83 -13.47 -7.65
N GLU A 2 50.80 -13.26 -6.83
CA GLU A 2 49.61 -14.10 -6.77
C GLU A 2 48.49 -13.39 -7.52
N ALA A 3 47.91 -14.06 -8.53
CA ALA A 3 46.86 -13.48 -9.35
C ALA A 3 45.53 -13.43 -8.56
N PRO A 4 44.78 -12.31 -8.60
CA PRO A 4 43.49 -12.23 -7.93
C PRO A 4 42.47 -13.13 -8.62
N ARG A 5 41.79 -13.96 -7.82
CA ARG A 5 40.69 -14.83 -8.26
C ARG A 5 39.51 -13.96 -8.73
N PRO A 6 38.76 -14.37 -9.77
CA PRO A 6 37.62 -13.60 -10.26
C PRO A 6 36.54 -13.52 -9.17
N ALA A 7 36.08 -12.29 -8.91
CA ALA A 7 34.94 -12.03 -8.05
C ALA A 7 33.73 -12.78 -8.60
N LYS A 8 33.13 -13.65 -7.79
CA LYS A 8 31.83 -14.26 -8.09
C LYS A 8 30.83 -13.12 -8.24
N ALA A 9 30.41 -12.86 -9.47
CA ALA A 9 29.30 -11.97 -9.74
C ALA A 9 28.09 -12.45 -8.91
N ALA A 10 27.66 -11.63 -7.97
CA ALA A 10 26.42 -11.86 -7.25
C ALA A 10 25.31 -11.91 -8.31
N VAL A 11 24.77 -13.11 -8.52
CA VAL A 11 23.57 -13.29 -9.33
C VAL A 11 22.46 -12.57 -8.56
N THR A 12 22.17 -11.34 -8.96
CA THR A 12 20.90 -10.70 -8.62
C THR A 12 19.85 -11.54 -9.34
N GLN A 13 19.32 -12.55 -8.65
CA GLN A 13 18.10 -13.22 -9.11
C GLN A 13 17.04 -12.13 -9.14
N ALA A 14 16.79 -11.60 -10.34
CA ALA A 14 15.54 -10.93 -10.61
C ALA A 14 14.47 -11.97 -10.28
N ILE A 15 13.83 -11.80 -9.11
CA ILE A 15 12.67 -12.59 -8.75
C ILE A 15 11.67 -12.34 -9.87
N ASP A 16 11.45 -13.35 -10.70
CA ASP A 16 10.36 -13.35 -11.66
C ASP A 16 9.08 -13.30 -10.83
N ARG A 17 8.63 -12.07 -10.55
CA ARG A 17 7.36 -11.81 -9.90
C ARG A 17 6.32 -12.27 -10.91
N GLY A 18 5.85 -13.50 -10.76
CA GLY A 18 4.94 -14.13 -11.71
C GLY A 18 3.80 -13.18 -12.10
N ALA A 19 3.41 -13.23 -13.38
CA ALA A 19 2.46 -12.29 -13.98
C ALA A 19 1.14 -12.13 -13.18
N GLU A 20 0.72 -13.17 -12.45
CA GLU A 20 -0.42 -13.12 -11.54
C GLU A 20 -0.23 -12.16 -10.37
N THR A 21 0.95 -12.14 -9.75
CA THR A 21 1.26 -11.22 -8.63
C THR A 21 1.25 -9.78 -9.13
N LEU A 22 1.89 -9.52 -10.27
CA LEU A 22 1.90 -8.18 -10.88
C LEU A 22 0.50 -7.71 -11.24
N LYS A 23 -0.35 -8.60 -11.76
CA LYS A 23 -1.76 -8.29 -12.03
C LYS A 23 -2.51 -7.92 -10.76
N ARG A 24 -2.37 -8.72 -9.68
CA ARG A 24 -3.01 -8.42 -8.39
C ARG A 24 -2.52 -7.11 -7.79
N GLU A 25 -1.23 -6.80 -7.90
CA GLU A 25 -0.68 -5.51 -7.47
C GLU A 25 -1.25 -4.35 -8.30
N ALA A 26 -1.40 -4.51 -9.62
CA ALA A 26 -2.00 -3.51 -10.48
C ALA A 26 -3.49 -3.27 -10.17
N ASP A 27 -4.25 -4.35 -9.95
CA ASP A 27 -5.66 -4.27 -9.51
C ASP A 27 -5.76 -3.57 -8.15
N LEU A 28 -4.93 -3.95 -7.18
CA LEU A 28 -4.86 -3.29 -5.87
C LEU A 28 -4.55 -1.80 -6.02
N ARG A 29 -3.54 -1.44 -6.83
CA ARG A 29 -3.19 -0.04 -7.07
C ARG A 29 -4.36 0.74 -7.65
N ARG A 30 -5.08 0.19 -8.63
CA ARG A 30 -6.25 0.84 -9.24
C ARG A 30 -7.33 1.08 -8.19
N ASP A 31 -7.65 0.06 -7.41
CA ASP A 31 -8.70 0.14 -6.39
C ASP A 31 -8.32 1.15 -5.29
N SER A 32 -7.06 1.13 -4.82
CA SER A 32 -6.53 2.10 -3.86
C SER A 32 -6.60 3.53 -4.40
N LEU A 33 -6.14 3.76 -5.63
CA LEU A 33 -6.20 5.09 -6.26
C LEU A 33 -7.65 5.58 -6.41
N HIS A 34 -8.60 4.69 -6.71
CA HIS A 34 -10.00 5.06 -6.81
C HIS A 34 -10.55 5.55 -5.46
N VAL A 35 -10.31 4.79 -4.39
CA VAL A 35 -10.76 5.17 -3.03
C VAL A 35 -10.09 6.46 -2.58
N PHE A 36 -8.78 6.61 -2.77
CA PHE A 36 -8.06 7.80 -2.31
C PHE A 36 -8.38 9.06 -3.11
N ARG A 37 -8.66 8.96 -4.41
CA ARG A 37 -9.13 10.11 -5.20
C ARG A 37 -10.52 10.55 -4.77
N ARG A 38 -11.41 9.61 -4.45
CA ARG A 38 -12.73 9.93 -3.86
C ARG A 38 -12.56 10.57 -2.49
N LEU A 39 -11.69 10.04 -1.64
CA LEU A 39 -11.38 10.64 -0.34
C LEU A 39 -10.74 12.03 -0.50
N GLN A 40 -10.03 12.26 -1.61
CA GLN A 40 -9.54 13.58 -1.94
C GLN A 40 -10.66 14.59 -2.18
N ALA A 41 -11.62 14.21 -3.02
CA ALA A 41 -12.73 15.04 -3.45
C ALA A 41 -13.90 15.11 -2.45
N ALA A 42 -13.97 14.20 -1.46
CA ALA A 42 -15.06 14.15 -0.50
C ALA A 42 -15.06 15.38 0.43
N GLU A 43 -16.13 16.17 0.35
CA GLU A 43 -16.37 17.36 1.18
C GLU A 43 -17.22 17.02 2.41
N ALA A 44 -18.16 16.06 2.27
CA ALA A 44 -19.02 15.65 3.36
C ALA A 44 -18.29 14.73 4.36
N PRO A 45 -18.43 14.97 5.69
CA PRO A 45 -17.76 14.16 6.70
C PRO A 45 -18.22 12.70 6.70
N GLU A 46 -19.51 12.44 6.44
CA GLU A 46 -20.05 11.07 6.36
C GLU A 46 -19.49 10.29 5.17
N GLU A 47 -19.31 10.95 4.03
CA GLU A 47 -18.71 10.36 2.84
C GLU A 47 -17.23 10.06 3.07
N ARG A 48 -16.49 11.00 3.68
CA ARG A 48 -15.11 10.78 4.10
C ARG A 48 -14.98 9.58 5.03
N ALA A 49 -15.84 9.47 6.04
CA ALA A 49 -15.85 8.35 6.97
C ALA A 49 -16.08 7.01 6.27
N ALA A 50 -17.04 6.96 5.34
CA ALA A 50 -17.30 5.76 4.54
C ALA A 50 -16.09 5.35 3.70
N LEU A 51 -15.43 6.31 3.05
CA LEU A 51 -14.24 6.09 2.24
C LEU A 51 -13.03 5.67 3.08
N LEU A 52 -12.88 6.19 4.30
CA LEU A 52 -11.85 5.76 5.25
C LEU A 52 -12.06 4.30 5.66
N ARG A 53 -13.31 3.89 5.95
CA ARG A 53 -13.63 2.48 6.22
C ARG A 53 -13.34 1.59 5.02
N GLU A 54 -13.66 2.05 3.82
CA GLU A 54 -13.36 1.33 2.56
C GLU A 54 -11.83 1.19 2.38
N ALA A 55 -11.07 2.25 2.66
CA ALA A 55 -9.61 2.22 2.61
C ALA A 55 -9.02 1.21 3.62
N VAL A 56 -9.50 1.21 4.87
CA VAL A 56 -9.09 0.25 5.90
C VAL A 56 -9.43 -1.19 5.49
N ALA A 57 -10.64 -1.42 5.00
CA ALA A 57 -11.07 -2.74 4.54
C ALA A 57 -10.21 -3.24 3.37
N LEU A 58 -9.85 -2.35 2.44
CA LEU A 58 -8.96 -2.68 1.33
C LEU A 58 -7.57 -3.08 1.82
N PHE A 59 -7.02 -2.38 2.82
CA PHE A 59 -5.73 -2.72 3.43
C PHE A 59 -5.77 -4.07 4.16
N ASP A 60 -6.80 -4.31 4.98
CA ASP A 60 -6.96 -5.56 5.73
C ASP A 60 -7.13 -6.76 4.79
N ALA A 61 -7.79 -6.56 3.64
CA ALA A 61 -7.93 -7.57 2.61
C ALA A 61 -6.61 -7.95 1.91
N ILE A 62 -5.55 -7.14 1.98
CA ILE A 62 -4.25 -7.45 1.35
C ILE A 62 -3.70 -8.77 1.88
N GLY A 63 -3.77 -9.01 3.19
CA GLY A 63 -3.27 -10.24 3.79
C GLY A 63 -3.99 -11.50 3.30
N GLN A 64 -5.28 -11.37 2.94
CA GLN A 64 -6.08 -12.47 2.41
C GLN A 64 -5.89 -12.65 0.89
N ARG A 65 -5.75 -11.56 0.13
CA ARG A 65 -5.64 -11.57 -1.34
C ARG A 65 -4.25 -11.99 -1.84
N PHE A 66 -3.21 -11.77 -1.03
CA PHE A 66 -1.82 -12.07 -1.36
C PHE A 66 -1.31 -13.25 -0.54
N SER A 67 -1.61 -14.47 -0.98
CA SER A 67 -1.22 -15.73 -0.33
C SER A 67 0.23 -16.18 -0.58
N GLY A 68 1.05 -15.37 -1.24
CA GLY A 68 2.44 -15.68 -1.62
C GLY A 68 3.50 -15.45 -0.53
N GLY A 69 3.12 -15.55 0.75
CA GLY A 69 4.01 -15.29 1.90
C GLY A 69 4.21 -13.81 2.23
N MET A 70 4.92 -13.54 3.33
CA MET A 70 5.05 -12.20 3.93
C MET A 70 5.65 -11.17 2.95
N ALA A 71 6.59 -11.57 2.08
CA ALA A 71 7.16 -10.68 1.07
C ALA A 71 6.13 -10.16 0.05
N SER A 72 5.19 -11.00 -0.37
CA SER A 72 4.11 -10.62 -1.31
C SER A 72 3.11 -9.68 -0.62
N VAL A 73 2.76 -9.97 0.63
CA VAL A 73 1.88 -9.10 1.44
C VAL A 73 2.55 -7.73 1.65
N THR A 74 3.83 -7.70 2.01
CA THR A 74 4.58 -6.44 2.19
C THR A 74 4.65 -5.65 0.89
N SER A 75 4.95 -6.29 -0.26
CA SER A 75 4.96 -5.61 -1.56
C SER A 75 3.61 -4.99 -1.88
N ALA A 76 2.51 -5.71 -1.66
CA ALA A 76 1.17 -5.19 -1.85
C ALA A 76 0.81 -4.03 -0.90
N ARG A 77 1.24 -4.09 0.37
CA ARG A 77 1.09 -2.96 1.31
C ARG A 77 1.87 -1.73 0.84
N ILE A 78 3.08 -1.91 0.32
CA ILE A 78 3.86 -0.81 -0.28
C ILE A 78 3.11 -0.20 -1.47
N VAL A 79 2.53 -1.02 -2.36
CA VAL A 79 1.73 -0.53 -3.50
C VAL A 79 0.54 0.30 -3.02
N TYR A 80 -0.16 -0.14 -1.98
CA TYR A 80 -1.25 0.60 -1.36
C TYR A 80 -0.77 1.95 -0.79
N CYS A 81 0.33 1.96 -0.05
CA CYS A 81 0.91 3.18 0.55
C CYS A 81 1.38 4.17 -0.53
N ASN A 82 1.95 3.67 -1.63
CA ASN A 82 2.33 4.49 -2.77
C ASN A 82 1.10 5.17 -3.38
N ALA A 83 -0.01 4.45 -3.58
CA ALA A 83 -1.25 5.05 -4.07
C ALA A 83 -1.80 6.14 -3.13
N LEU A 84 -1.65 5.95 -1.82
CA LEU A 84 -2.01 6.96 -0.82
C LEU A 84 -1.13 8.21 -0.94
N MET A 85 0.19 8.04 -1.05
CA MET A 85 1.14 9.15 -1.24
C MET A 85 0.88 9.92 -2.55
N GLU A 86 0.61 9.22 -3.65
CA GLU A 86 0.21 9.82 -4.94
C GLU A 86 -1.04 10.71 -4.80
N CYS A 87 -1.86 10.47 -3.77
CA CYS A 87 -3.09 11.19 -3.51
C CYS A 87 -2.98 12.26 -2.40
N GLY A 88 -1.77 12.71 -2.07
CA GLY A 88 -1.57 13.68 -0.98
C GLY A 88 -1.97 13.10 0.39
N GLY A 89 -1.89 11.77 0.52
CA GLY A 89 -2.50 11.05 1.62
C GLY A 89 -1.92 11.36 2.99
N PHE A 90 -0.67 11.85 3.09
CA PHE A 90 -0.11 12.24 4.40
C PHE A 90 -0.74 13.51 4.98
N ASP A 91 -0.99 14.53 4.15
CA ASP A 91 -1.71 15.73 4.60
C ASP A 91 -3.14 15.37 5.04
N LYS A 92 -3.80 14.50 4.27
CA LYS A 92 -5.14 14.00 4.60
C LYS A 92 -5.17 13.08 5.81
N LEU A 93 -4.17 12.21 5.99
CA LEU A 93 -4.01 11.41 7.21
C LEU A 93 -3.76 12.30 8.43
N ARG A 94 -3.06 13.42 8.26
CA ARG A 94 -2.85 14.40 9.33
C ARG A 94 -4.15 15.14 9.68
N GLU A 95 -4.91 15.59 8.69
CA GLU A 95 -6.28 16.12 8.90
C GLU A 95 -7.20 15.09 9.57
N CYS A 96 -6.97 13.80 9.29
CA CYS A 96 -7.69 12.68 9.90
C CYS A 96 -7.23 12.37 11.33
N GLN A 97 -5.98 12.66 11.72
CA GLN A 97 -5.52 12.52 13.12
C GLN A 97 -6.18 13.53 14.05
N ASP A 98 -6.51 14.72 13.55
CA ASP A 98 -7.29 15.73 14.26
C ASP A 98 -8.80 15.42 14.23
N SER A 99 -9.23 14.37 13.53
CA SER A 99 -10.64 13.94 13.45
C SER A 99 -10.96 12.90 14.53
N GLU A 100 -12.16 12.97 15.12
CA GLU A 100 -12.68 11.95 16.05
C GLU A 100 -13.12 10.66 15.33
N ASP A 101 -12.86 10.51 14.02
CA ASP A 101 -13.24 9.33 13.26
C ASP A 101 -12.32 8.12 13.57
N PRO A 102 -12.86 7.02 14.13
CA PRO A 102 -12.05 5.84 14.44
C PRO A 102 -11.44 5.16 13.19
N ALA A 103 -12.04 5.31 12.01
CA ALA A 103 -11.52 4.74 10.77
C ALA A 103 -10.27 5.49 10.29
N ALA A 104 -10.19 6.79 10.56
CA ALA A 104 -9.00 7.61 10.30
C ALA A 104 -7.82 7.14 11.14
N ALA A 105 -8.01 7.02 12.46
CA ALA A 105 -6.98 6.49 13.36
C ALA A 105 -6.53 5.07 12.96
N ALA A 106 -7.49 4.20 12.67
CA ALA A 106 -7.23 2.83 12.24
C ALA A 106 -6.42 2.75 10.93
N LEU A 107 -6.62 3.67 10.00
CA LEU A 107 -5.86 3.75 8.76
C LEU A 107 -4.43 4.22 9.01
N VAL A 108 -4.26 5.25 9.85
CA VAL A 108 -2.93 5.75 10.27
C VAL A 108 -2.11 4.63 10.91
N GLU A 109 -2.67 3.92 11.88
CA GLU A 109 -1.99 2.83 12.61
C GLU A 109 -1.52 1.70 11.68
N ARG A 110 -2.21 1.47 10.56
CA ARG A 110 -1.88 0.43 9.58
C ARG A 110 -0.79 0.85 8.61
N VAL A 111 -0.78 2.13 8.23
CA VAL A 111 0.05 2.65 7.13
C VAL A 111 1.38 3.20 7.63
N VAL A 112 1.42 3.81 8.82
CA VAL A 112 2.67 4.36 9.42
C VAL A 112 3.79 3.33 9.63
N PRO A 113 3.53 2.06 10.06
CA PRO A 113 4.61 1.10 10.32
C PRO A 113 5.15 0.39 9.06
N ILE A 114 4.62 0.71 7.87
CA ILE A 114 5.02 0.11 6.58
C ILE A 114 6.08 0.98 5.90
#